data_AF-A0AAE7DQ89-F1
#
_entry.id   AF-A0AAE7DQ89-F1
#
_cell.length_a   1.000
_cell.length_b   1.000
_cell.length_c   1.000
_cell.angle_alpha   90.00
_cell.angle_beta   90.00
_cell.angle_gamma   90.00
#
_symmetry.space_group_name_H-M   'P 1'
#
loop_
_entity.id
_entity.type
_entity.pdbx_description
1 polymer ?
#
loop_
_entity_poly.entity_id
_entity_poly.type
_entity_poly.pdbx_seq_one_letter_code
_entity_poly.pdbx_strand_id
1 'polypeptide(L)'
;MKEDSELSSKRNLLIVVSMLLMAMSVSGATLLEANTFIFKIGFENSKGLGYLLFLGVVTLTIRYYSVAYQYHVQLYDMWANEMIRDYSVFGYSCDDEHWVTPRGLLSNIEIFSRGFQESQDEGENARNEFVFKYEVLGFFRRAVSYTSDCGDYYSTERVSLNSFKDGWKIGDLFQLLMIEFKYQSAAFFRRTEHLEILLPYMISVLSLFSFTFKSNIQILMQ
;
A
#
# COMPACT_ATOMS: atom_id res chain seq x y z
N MET A 1 -25.27 -13.44 8.36
CA MET A 1 -25.01 -12.72 7.08
C MET A 1 -26.29 -12.42 6.24
N LYS A 2 -27.52 -12.52 6.78
CA LYS A 2 -28.74 -12.01 6.10
C LYS A 2 -29.18 -10.61 6.57
N GLU A 3 -28.70 -10.15 7.72
CA GLU A 3 -29.03 -8.81 8.27
C GLU A 3 -28.23 -7.66 7.63
N ASP A 4 -27.12 -7.95 6.95
CA ASP A 4 -26.28 -6.90 6.32
C ASP A 4 -26.90 -6.29 5.06
N SER A 5 -27.76 -7.03 4.34
CA SER A 5 -28.32 -6.54 3.07
C SER A 5 -29.40 -5.48 3.31
N GLU A 6 -30.27 -5.68 4.31
CA GLU A 6 -31.32 -4.73 4.66
C GLU A 6 -30.73 -3.44 5.22
N LEU A 7 -29.77 -3.54 6.14
CA LEU A 7 -29.06 -2.37 6.68
C LEU A 7 -28.28 -1.63 5.58
N SER A 8 -27.58 -2.35 4.70
CA SER A 8 -26.86 -1.74 3.57
C SER A 8 -27.81 -1.02 2.63
N SER A 9 -28.99 -1.59 2.35
CA SER A 9 -30.03 -0.98 1.52
C SER A 9 -30.59 0.31 2.13
N LYS A 10 -31.00 0.28 3.40
CA LYS A 10 -31.51 1.48 4.10
C LYS A 10 -30.46 2.58 4.22
N ARG A 11 -29.20 2.21 4.53
CA ARG A 11 -28.06 3.14 4.53
C ARG A 11 -27.86 3.78 3.16
N ASN A 12 -27.83 2.97 2.09
CA ASN A 12 -27.64 3.49 0.74
C ASN A 12 -28.78 4.43 0.33
N LEU A 13 -30.04 4.08 0.64
CA LEU A 13 -31.21 4.93 0.39
C LEU A 13 -31.06 6.28 1.11
N LEU A 14 -30.74 6.27 2.41
CA LEU A 14 -30.57 7.50 3.20
C LEU A 14 -29.44 8.37 2.64
N ILE A 15 -28.29 7.77 2.30
CA ILE A 15 -27.16 8.48 1.71
C ILE A 15 -27.57 9.11 0.36
N VAL A 16 -28.23 8.34 -0.52
CA VAL A 16 -28.66 8.84 -1.83
C VAL A 16 -29.62 10.01 -1.70
N VAL A 17 -30.67 9.88 -0.86
CA VAL A 17 -31.65 10.96 -0.65
C VAL A 17 -30.98 12.19 -0.02
N SER A 18 -30.07 12.00 0.94
CA SER A 18 -29.32 13.10 1.56
C SER A 18 -28.40 13.81 0.56
N MET A 19 -27.72 13.05 -0.31
CA MET A 19 -26.89 13.62 -1.37
C MET A 19 -27.73 14.40 -2.39
N LEU A 20 -28.91 13.91 -2.77
CA LEU A 20 -29.81 14.63 -3.67
C LEU A 20 -30.31 15.93 -3.04
N LEU A 21 -30.71 15.90 -1.77
CA LEU A 21 -31.14 17.09 -1.03
C LEU A 21 -30.00 18.13 -0.96
N MET A 22 -28.78 17.68 -0.63
CA MET A 22 -27.60 18.53 -0.61
C MET A 22 -27.30 19.10 -2.00
N ALA A 23 -27.40 18.30 -3.06
CA ALA A 23 -27.17 18.74 -4.43
C ALA A 23 -28.16 19.81 -4.85
N MET A 24 -29.45 19.63 -4.62
CA MET A 24 -30.46 20.64 -4.92
C MET A 24 -30.22 21.94 -4.14
N SER A 25 -29.91 21.83 -2.85
CA SER A 25 -29.73 22.99 -1.96
C SER A 25 -28.48 23.80 -2.27
N VAL A 26 -27.34 23.14 -2.53
CA VAL A 26 -26.04 23.80 -2.73
C VAL A 26 -25.87 24.32 -4.16
N SER A 27 -26.37 23.58 -5.16
CA SER A 27 -26.26 23.99 -6.57
C SER A 27 -27.30 25.01 -7.02
N GLY A 28 -28.37 25.22 -6.23
CA GLY A 28 -29.50 26.05 -6.63
C GLY A 28 -30.13 25.53 -7.91
N ALA A 29 -30.30 24.21 -8.00
CA ALA A 29 -30.84 23.58 -9.20
C ALA A 29 -32.31 23.95 -9.37
N THR A 30 -32.64 24.65 -10.46
CA THR A 30 -34.01 25.03 -10.81
C THR A 30 -34.43 24.33 -12.11
N LEU A 31 -35.68 23.84 -12.12
CA LEU A 31 -36.30 23.29 -13.32
C LEU A 31 -36.76 24.46 -14.19
N LEU A 32 -36.02 24.72 -15.27
CA LEU A 32 -36.30 25.85 -16.16
C LEU A 32 -37.45 25.53 -17.13
N GLU A 33 -37.49 24.30 -17.65
CA GLU A 33 -38.55 23.84 -18.55
C GLU A 33 -38.82 22.34 -18.32
N ALA A 34 -40.11 21.98 -18.26
CA ALA A 34 -40.58 20.61 -18.22
C ALA A 34 -41.58 20.39 -19.36
N ASN A 35 -41.06 20.09 -20.55
CA ASN A 35 -41.88 19.57 -21.64
C ASN A 35 -41.85 18.04 -21.59
N THR A 36 -42.90 17.36 -22.08
CA THR A 36 -43.15 15.91 -21.92
C THR A 36 -41.97 14.99 -22.32
N PHE A 37 -40.94 15.50 -23.00
CA PHE A 37 -39.76 14.75 -23.43
C PHE A 37 -38.40 15.35 -23.03
N ILE A 38 -38.32 16.61 -22.57
CA ILE A 38 -37.02 17.25 -22.26
C ILE A 38 -37.15 18.07 -20.98
N PHE A 39 -36.28 17.75 -20.02
CA PHE A 39 -36.11 18.50 -18.78
C PHE A 39 -34.83 19.32 -18.87
N LYS A 40 -34.96 20.64 -18.76
CA LYS A 40 -33.81 21.55 -18.72
C LYS A 40 -33.55 21.96 -17.27
N ILE A 41 -32.41 21.54 -16.74
CA ILE A 41 -31.98 21.90 -15.38
C ILE A 41 -31.04 23.11 -15.49
N GLY A 42 -31.41 24.20 -14.84
CA GLY A 42 -30.56 25.36 -14.62
C GLY A 42 -29.84 25.21 -13.28
N PHE A 43 -28.58 25.62 -13.21
CA PHE A 43 -27.86 25.73 -11.94
C PHE A 43 -27.60 27.19 -11.66
N GLU A 44 -28.25 27.74 -10.64
CA GLU A 44 -28.04 29.13 -10.22
C GLU A 44 -26.67 29.29 -9.54
N ASN A 45 -26.17 28.26 -8.85
CA ASN A 45 -24.90 28.26 -8.17
C ASN A 45 -23.94 27.18 -8.72
N SER A 46 -23.34 27.47 -9.88
CA SER A 46 -22.35 26.59 -10.52
C SER A 46 -21.11 26.34 -9.67
N LYS A 47 -20.73 27.27 -8.78
CA LYS A 47 -19.63 27.08 -7.82
C LYS A 47 -20.00 26.05 -6.76
N GLY A 48 -21.22 26.10 -6.24
CA GLY A 48 -21.74 25.14 -5.26
C GLY A 48 -21.71 23.71 -5.79
N LEU A 49 -22.14 23.50 -7.04
CA LEU A 49 -22.04 22.19 -7.71
C LEU A 49 -20.59 21.69 -7.77
N GLY A 50 -19.64 22.57 -8.10
CA GLY A 50 -18.21 22.25 -8.12
C GLY A 50 -17.68 21.76 -6.77
N TYR A 51 -18.02 22.44 -5.68
CA TYR A 51 -17.61 22.01 -4.33
C TYR A 51 -18.25 20.69 -3.89
N LEU A 52 -19.49 20.43 -4.31
CA LEU A 52 -20.16 19.16 -4.03
C LEU A 52 -19.48 18.00 -4.75
N LEU A 53 -19.14 18.18 -6.03
CA LEU A 53 -18.36 17.20 -6.79
C LEU A 53 -16.97 16.99 -6.18
N PHE A 54 -16.29 18.06 -5.76
CA PHE A 54 -15.01 17.97 -5.06
C PHE A 54 -15.12 17.09 -3.80
N LEU A 55 -16.11 17.32 -2.95
CA LEU A 55 -16.35 16.53 -1.74
C LEU A 55 -16.72 15.08 -2.07
N GLY A 56 -17.49 14.87 -3.14
CA GLY A 56 -17.80 13.55 -3.69
C GLY A 56 -16.55 12.77 -4.10
N VAL A 57 -15.63 13.40 -4.84
CA VAL A 57 -14.35 12.79 -5.23
C VAL A 57 -13.51 12.43 -4.01
N VAL A 58 -13.39 13.34 -3.02
CA VAL A 58 -12.65 13.05 -1.77
C VAL A 58 -13.27 11.83 -1.05
N THR A 59 -14.59 11.81 -0.89
CA THR A 59 -15.30 10.72 -0.20
C THR A 59 -15.14 9.38 -0.93
N LEU A 60 -15.29 9.38 -2.26
CA LEU A 60 -15.11 8.19 -3.09
C LEU A 60 -13.67 7.69 -3.06
N THR A 61 -12.69 8.60 -2.99
CA THR A 61 -11.27 8.24 -2.88
C THR A 61 -10.96 7.54 -1.56
N ILE A 62 -11.47 8.07 -0.44
CA ILE A 62 -11.33 7.44 0.88
C ILE A 62 -12.01 6.06 0.88
N ARG A 63 -13.22 5.96 0.32
CA ARG A 63 -13.94 4.69 0.22
C ARG A 63 -13.20 3.69 -0.64
N TYR A 64 -12.65 4.14 -1.77
CA TYR A 64 -11.84 3.31 -2.64
C TYR A 64 -10.61 2.79 -1.90
N TYR A 65 -9.90 3.64 -1.15
CA TYR A 65 -8.78 3.23 -0.31
C TYR A 65 -9.14 2.11 0.67
N SER A 66 -10.27 2.26 1.37
CA SER A 66 -10.72 1.24 2.32
C SER A 66 -10.97 -0.14 1.66
N VAL A 67 -11.43 -0.16 0.41
CA VAL A 67 -11.67 -1.42 -0.33
C VAL A 67 -10.38 -1.95 -0.96
N ALA A 68 -9.58 -1.05 -1.54
CA ALA A 68 -8.31 -1.37 -2.20
C ALA A 68 -7.20 -1.79 -1.21
N TYR A 69 -7.37 -1.53 0.10
CA TYR A 69 -6.39 -1.83 1.14
C TYR A 69 -5.87 -3.27 1.10
N GLN A 70 -6.75 -4.26 0.94
CA GLN A 70 -6.33 -5.67 0.87
C GLN A 70 -5.39 -5.95 -0.30
N TYR A 71 -5.61 -5.28 -1.43
CA TYR A 71 -4.74 -5.41 -2.59
C TYR A 71 -3.39 -4.70 -2.39
N HIS A 72 -3.37 -3.57 -1.69
CA HIS A 72 -2.11 -2.93 -1.30
C HIS A 72 -1.25 -3.85 -0.43
N VAL A 73 -1.87 -4.60 0.50
CA VAL A 73 -1.18 -5.60 1.33
C VAL A 73 -0.66 -6.76 0.47
N GLN A 74 -1.45 -7.28 -0.46
CA GLN A 74 -1.01 -8.38 -1.33
C GLN A 74 0.14 -7.97 -2.26
N LEU A 75 0.04 -6.79 -2.88
CA LEU A 75 1.11 -6.26 -3.72
C LEU A 75 2.39 -6.04 -2.90
N TYR A 76 2.24 -5.54 -1.67
CA TYR A 76 3.33 -5.44 -0.72
C TYR A 76 4.02 -6.78 -0.47
N ASP A 77 3.25 -7.79 -0.06
CA ASP A 77 3.78 -9.12 0.24
C ASP A 77 4.48 -9.73 -0.98
N MET A 78 3.97 -9.51 -2.19
CA MET A 78 4.58 -10.02 -3.42
C MET A 78 5.99 -9.47 -3.64
N TRP A 79 6.18 -8.16 -3.71
CA TRP A 79 7.50 -7.60 -3.99
C TRP A 79 8.45 -7.77 -2.79
N ALA A 80 7.93 -7.73 -1.55
CA ALA A 80 8.72 -7.93 -0.35
C ALA A 80 9.28 -9.35 -0.26
N ASN A 81 8.47 -10.36 -0.60
CA ASN A 81 8.91 -11.76 -0.67
C ASN A 81 9.91 -11.99 -1.81
N GLU A 82 9.71 -11.36 -2.98
CA GLU A 82 10.68 -11.41 -4.08
C GLU A 82 12.02 -10.79 -3.69
N MET A 83 11.99 -9.69 -2.92
CA MET A 83 13.19 -8.98 -2.45
C MET A 83 13.96 -9.81 -1.41
N ILE A 84 13.28 -10.38 -0.40
CA ILE A 84 13.95 -11.20 0.63
C ILE A 84 14.61 -12.45 0.05
N ARG A 85 14.01 -13.03 -0.99
CA ARG A 85 14.55 -14.22 -1.66
C ARG A 85 15.72 -13.91 -2.60
N ASP A 86 16.06 -12.65 -2.81
CA ASP A 86 17.24 -12.27 -3.57
C ASP A 86 18.51 -12.50 -2.74
N TYR A 87 19.45 -13.27 -3.30
CA TYR A 87 20.77 -13.52 -2.72
C TYR A 87 21.55 -12.24 -2.42
N SER A 88 21.23 -11.12 -3.09
CA SER A 88 21.83 -9.81 -2.78
C SER A 88 21.37 -9.24 -1.43
N VAL A 89 20.15 -9.58 -1.01
CA VAL A 89 19.54 -9.12 0.24
C VAL A 89 19.84 -10.12 1.35
N PHE A 90 19.52 -11.38 1.12
CA PHE A 90 19.83 -12.48 2.03
C PHE A 90 19.90 -13.79 1.25
N GLY A 91 21.00 -14.50 1.41
CA GLY A 91 21.21 -15.79 0.79
C GLY A 91 22.32 -16.55 1.47
N TYR A 92 22.68 -17.69 0.90
CA TYR A 92 23.74 -18.54 1.40
C TYR A 92 24.61 -19.04 0.26
N SER A 93 25.89 -19.21 0.53
CA SER A 93 26.81 -19.95 -0.32
C SER A 93 27.27 -21.19 0.42
N CYS A 94 27.15 -22.35 -0.22
CA CYS A 94 27.85 -23.54 0.20
C CYS A 94 29.25 -23.50 -0.40
N ASP A 95 30.27 -23.56 0.45
CA ASP A 95 31.65 -23.77 0.00
C ASP A 95 31.93 -25.27 -0.20
N ASP A 96 32.98 -25.62 -0.94
CA ASP A 96 33.35 -27.01 -1.27
C ASP A 96 33.61 -27.88 -0.01
N GLU A 97 33.86 -27.23 1.13
CA GLU A 97 34.03 -27.85 2.46
C GLU A 97 32.71 -28.04 3.24
N HIS A 98 31.54 -27.91 2.60
CA HIS A 98 30.18 -28.04 3.20
C HIS A 98 29.81 -26.98 4.25
N TRP A 99 30.60 -25.92 4.42
CA TRP A 99 30.21 -24.80 5.28
C TRP A 99 29.22 -23.87 4.56
N VAL A 100 28.05 -23.67 5.16
CA VAL A 100 27.05 -22.73 4.67
C VAL A 100 27.33 -21.36 5.27
N THR A 101 27.80 -20.43 4.44
CA THR A 101 28.11 -19.05 4.87
C THR A 101 26.95 -18.13 4.50
N PRO A 102 26.41 -17.33 5.46
CA PRO A 102 25.38 -16.35 5.15
C PRO A 102 25.97 -15.23 4.29
N ARG A 103 25.26 -14.85 3.23
CA ARG A 103 25.68 -13.85 2.25
C ARG A 103 24.55 -12.86 2.01
N GLY A 104 24.92 -11.65 1.57
CA GLY A 104 23.97 -10.59 1.24
C GLY A 104 24.06 -9.41 2.21
N LEU A 105 23.14 -8.46 2.06
CA LEU A 105 23.15 -7.26 2.87
C LEU A 105 22.75 -7.52 4.33
N LEU A 106 21.74 -8.37 4.54
CA LEU A 106 21.24 -8.70 5.89
C LEU A 106 22.19 -9.61 6.67
N SER A 107 23.14 -10.31 6.01
CA SER A 107 24.16 -11.11 6.72
C SER A 107 25.17 -10.25 7.48
N ASN A 108 25.22 -8.94 7.24
CA ASN A 108 26.04 -8.01 8.03
C ASN A 108 25.52 -7.83 9.46
N ILE A 109 24.29 -8.28 9.75
CA ILE A 109 23.68 -8.23 11.08
C ILE A 109 24.02 -9.54 11.79
N GLU A 110 24.76 -9.44 12.90
CA GLU A 110 25.28 -10.61 13.61
C GLU A 110 24.17 -11.59 14.06
N ILE A 111 23.02 -11.06 14.48
CA ILE A 111 21.85 -11.85 14.89
C ILE A 111 21.36 -12.75 13.75
N PHE A 112 21.35 -12.27 12.51
CA PHE A 112 20.90 -13.05 11.36
C PHE A 112 21.94 -14.08 10.93
N SER A 113 23.24 -13.75 10.98
CA SER A 113 24.29 -14.73 10.70
C SER A 113 24.32 -15.86 11.74
N ARG A 114 24.14 -15.53 13.02
CA ARG A 114 24.18 -16.50 14.12
C ARG A 114 22.93 -17.37 14.17
N GLY A 115 21.74 -16.77 14.10
CA GLY A 115 20.48 -17.52 14.10
C GLY A 115 20.39 -18.50 12.92
N PHE A 116 20.94 -18.12 11.75
CA PHE A 116 21.02 -19.02 10.61
C PHE A 116 22.01 -20.18 10.84
N GLN A 117 23.20 -19.93 11.39
CA GLN A 117 24.18 -20.97 11.67
C GLN A 117 23.64 -22.01 12.68
N GLU A 118 22.90 -21.56 13.69
CA GLU A 118 22.21 -22.42 14.66
C GLU A 118 21.08 -23.27 14.04
N SER A 119 20.53 -22.86 12.89
CA SER A 119 19.48 -23.58 12.17
C SER A 119 19.97 -24.75 11.32
N GLN A 120 21.25 -24.74 10.95
CA GLN A 120 21.89 -25.71 10.05
C GLN A 120 22.66 -26.79 10.80
N ASP A 121 22.79 -26.68 12.13
CA ASP A 121 23.51 -27.67 12.93
C ASP A 121 22.76 -29.02 12.90
N GLU A 122 23.42 -30.08 12.43
CA GLU A 122 22.85 -31.41 12.12
C GLU A 122 22.36 -32.20 13.35
N GLY A 123 22.27 -31.56 14.53
CA GLY A 123 21.66 -32.13 15.74
C GLY A 123 20.14 -32.21 15.67
N GLU A 124 19.48 -32.64 16.76
CA GLU A 124 18.02 -32.80 16.90
C GLU A 124 17.15 -31.59 16.47
N ASN A 125 17.78 -30.44 16.16
CA ASN A 125 17.18 -29.18 15.71
C ASN A 125 17.05 -29.02 14.18
N ALA A 126 17.25 -30.07 13.38
CA ALA A 126 17.15 -30.07 11.90
C ALA A 126 15.75 -29.73 11.32
N ARG A 127 14.83 -29.20 12.13
CA ARG A 127 13.47 -28.79 11.75
C ARG A 127 13.24 -27.27 11.76
N ASN A 128 14.27 -26.48 12.09
CA ASN A 128 14.14 -25.03 12.22
C ASN A 128 14.00 -24.36 10.84
N GLU A 129 12.77 -24.18 10.37
CA GLU A 129 12.50 -23.39 9.16
C GLU A 129 12.65 -21.89 9.50
N PHE A 130 13.76 -21.27 9.10
CA PHE A 130 13.96 -19.83 9.23
C PHE A 130 13.24 -19.08 8.11
N VAL A 131 12.04 -18.59 8.43
CA VAL A 131 11.25 -17.78 7.49
C VAL A 131 11.45 -16.30 7.78
N PHE A 132 12.13 -15.61 6.86
CA PHE A 132 12.30 -14.16 6.92
C PHE A 132 11.08 -13.45 6.32
N LYS A 133 10.60 -12.42 7.02
CA LYS A 133 9.54 -11.54 6.55
C LYS A 133 9.96 -10.09 6.70
N TYR A 134 9.81 -9.34 5.62
CA TYR A 134 10.14 -7.91 5.57
C TYR A 134 8.96 -7.13 6.09
N GLU A 135 9.23 -6.14 6.93
CA GLU A 135 8.21 -5.25 7.48
C GLU A 135 8.57 -3.78 7.23
N VAL A 136 7.68 -3.11 6.49
CA VAL A 136 7.73 -1.67 6.29
C VAL A 136 6.78 -0.98 7.27
N LEU A 137 7.33 -0.14 8.14
CA LEU A 137 6.60 0.63 9.14
C LEU A 137 6.65 2.12 8.76
N GLY A 138 5.66 2.58 8.01
CA GLY A 138 5.65 3.95 7.49
C GLY A 138 6.81 4.23 6.53
N PHE A 139 7.28 5.48 6.47
CA PHE A 139 8.20 5.91 5.39
C PHE A 139 9.63 5.36 5.53
N PHE A 140 10.21 5.37 6.73
CA PHE A 140 11.63 5.06 6.91
C PHE A 140 11.91 3.92 7.90
N ARG A 141 10.90 3.46 8.65
CA ARG A 141 11.13 2.38 9.60
C ARG A 141 11.03 1.05 8.87
N ARG A 142 12.07 0.24 9.00
CA ARG A 142 12.19 -1.09 8.43
C ARG A 142 12.50 -2.08 9.54
N ALA A 143 11.86 -3.21 9.49
CA ALA A 143 12.12 -4.33 10.37
C ALA A 143 12.15 -5.61 9.55
N VAL A 144 12.87 -6.59 10.06
CA VAL A 144 12.82 -7.95 9.57
C VAL A 144 12.38 -8.80 10.75
N SER A 145 11.31 -9.55 10.55
CA SER A 145 10.89 -10.57 11.47
C SER A 145 11.37 -11.92 10.95
N TYR A 146 11.90 -12.75 11.83
CA TYR A 146 12.14 -14.16 11.51
C TYR A 146 11.35 -15.02 12.48
N THR A 147 10.81 -16.11 11.95
CA THR A 147 10.21 -17.16 12.75
C THR A 147 11.18 -18.33 12.78
N SER A 148 11.47 -18.83 13.97
CA SER A 148 12.19 -20.09 14.18
C SER A 148 11.20 -21.09 14.78
N ASP A 149 10.99 -22.20 14.08
CA ASP A 149 10.16 -23.33 14.55
C ASP A 149 11.07 -24.41 15.12
N CYS A 150 11.25 -24.40 16.45
CA CYS A 150 12.02 -25.41 17.16
C CYS A 150 11.14 -26.58 17.64
N GLY A 151 10.15 -27.01 16.86
CA GLY A 151 9.30 -28.18 17.10
C GLY A 151 8.26 -28.01 18.23
N ASP A 152 8.70 -27.58 19.41
CA ASP A 152 7.88 -27.34 20.60
C ASP A 152 7.64 -25.83 20.88
N TYR A 153 8.38 -24.94 20.20
CA TYR A 153 8.30 -23.49 20.42
C TYR A 153 8.34 -22.71 19.09
N TYR A 154 7.31 -21.89 18.87
CA TYR A 154 7.29 -20.86 17.85
C TYR A 154 7.77 -19.55 18.47
N SER A 155 8.97 -19.10 18.10
CA SER A 155 9.43 -17.75 18.45
C SER A 155 9.46 -16.90 17.19
N THR A 156 8.70 -15.82 17.19
CA THR A 156 8.79 -14.77 16.17
C THR A 156 9.55 -13.61 16.79
N GLU A 157 10.77 -13.41 16.33
CA GLU A 157 11.59 -12.28 16.75
C GLU A 157 11.58 -11.19 15.70
N ARG A 158 11.55 -9.95 16.17
CA ARG A 158 11.49 -8.76 15.33
C ARG A 158 12.73 -7.91 15.54
N VAL A 159 13.52 -7.78 14.50
CA VAL A 159 14.73 -6.96 14.51
C VAL A 159 14.47 -5.65 13.76
N SER A 160 14.64 -4.52 14.44
CA SER A 160 14.50 -3.20 13.82
C SER A 160 15.81 -2.77 13.16
N LEU A 161 15.76 -2.53 11.84
CA LEU A 161 16.91 -2.09 11.03
C LEU A 161 17.27 -0.61 11.26
N ASN A 162 16.43 0.14 11.97
CA ASN A 162 16.68 1.54 12.31
C ASN A 162 17.47 1.70 13.63
N SER A 163 17.73 0.60 14.33
CA SER A 163 18.46 0.64 15.59
C SER A 163 19.99 0.74 15.40
N PHE A 164 20.49 0.42 14.19
CA PHE A 164 21.92 0.48 13.82
C PHE A 164 22.84 -0.23 14.82
N LYS A 165 22.45 -1.46 15.20
CA LYS A 165 23.21 -2.32 16.10
C LYS A 165 23.86 -3.48 15.33
N ASP A 166 24.81 -4.15 15.99
CA ASP A 166 25.32 -5.47 15.57
C ASP A 166 25.89 -5.51 14.15
N GLY A 167 26.69 -4.49 13.79
CA GLY A 167 27.34 -4.38 12.48
C GLY A 167 26.56 -3.59 11.43
N TRP A 168 25.28 -3.31 11.65
CA TRP A 168 24.41 -2.59 10.72
C TRP A 168 24.63 -1.07 10.75
N LYS A 169 24.98 -0.48 9.61
CA LYS A 169 25.21 0.97 9.48
C LYS A 169 24.13 1.65 8.64
N ILE A 170 24.11 2.98 8.70
CA ILE A 170 23.24 3.82 7.87
C ILE A 170 23.49 3.58 6.37
N GLY A 171 24.74 3.31 5.98
CA GLY A 171 25.09 2.98 4.60
C GLY A 171 24.41 1.69 4.11
N ASP A 172 24.32 0.67 4.97
CA ASP A 172 23.64 -0.59 4.66
C ASP A 172 22.13 -0.37 4.54
N LEU A 173 21.55 0.44 5.43
CA LEU A 173 20.15 0.83 5.31
C LEU A 173 19.85 1.57 3.99
N PHE A 174 20.74 2.45 3.54
CA PHE A 174 20.56 3.14 2.27
C PHE A 174 20.67 2.17 1.07
N GLN A 175 21.60 1.21 1.12
CA GLN A 175 21.68 0.16 0.10
C GLN A 175 20.40 -0.69 0.09
N LEU A 176 19.86 -1.03 1.25
CA LEU A 176 18.59 -1.76 1.36
C LEU A 176 17.44 -0.96 0.73
N LEU A 177 17.37 0.36 0.99
CA LEU A 177 16.36 1.22 0.38
C LEU A 177 16.50 1.32 -1.14
N MET A 178 17.73 1.29 -1.68
CA MET A 178 17.97 1.25 -3.12
C MET A 178 17.51 -0.07 -3.74
N ILE A 179 17.76 -1.20 -3.07
CA ILE A 179 17.26 -2.51 -3.50
C ILE A 179 15.73 -2.53 -3.41
N GLU A 180 15.15 -2.04 -2.32
CA GLU A 180 13.70 -1.90 -2.15
C GLU A 180 13.09 -1.08 -3.29
N PHE A 181 13.69 0.07 -3.64
CA PHE A 181 13.23 0.89 -4.74
C PHE A 181 13.27 0.15 -6.09
N LYS A 182 14.32 -0.63 -6.35
CA LYS A 182 14.43 -1.47 -7.55
C LYS A 182 13.28 -2.48 -7.63
N TYR A 183 13.00 -3.19 -6.53
CA TYR A 183 11.93 -4.19 -6.48
C TYR A 183 10.54 -3.56 -6.55
N GLN A 184 10.30 -2.45 -5.85
CA GLN A 184 9.06 -1.69 -5.92
C GLN A 184 8.81 -1.16 -7.34
N SER A 185 9.83 -0.57 -7.97
CA SER A 185 9.72 -0.08 -9.34
C SER A 185 9.50 -1.23 -10.33
N ALA A 186 10.20 -2.36 -10.17
CA ALA A 186 9.99 -3.52 -11.02
C ALA A 186 8.58 -4.08 -10.87
N ALA A 187 8.07 -4.22 -9.64
CA ALA A 187 6.71 -4.65 -9.38
C ALA A 187 5.68 -3.69 -9.99
N PHE A 188 5.91 -2.39 -9.87
CA PHE A 188 5.05 -1.34 -10.44
C PHE A 188 4.92 -1.43 -11.96
N PHE A 189 6.01 -1.65 -12.69
CA PHE A 189 5.98 -1.73 -14.17
C PHE A 189 5.64 -3.12 -14.71
N ARG A 190 5.93 -4.19 -13.95
CA ARG A 190 5.75 -5.56 -14.40
C ARG A 190 4.32 -6.07 -14.20
N ARG A 191 3.59 -5.55 -13.21
CA ARG A 191 2.24 -6.02 -12.85
C ARG A 191 1.19 -4.96 -13.16
N THR A 192 0.24 -5.28 -14.04
CA THR A 192 -0.87 -4.39 -14.40
C THR A 192 -1.76 -4.05 -13.20
N GLU A 193 -1.85 -4.95 -12.24
CA GLU A 193 -2.58 -4.78 -10.97
C GLU A 193 -2.17 -3.51 -10.22
N HIS A 194 -0.88 -3.18 -10.19
CA HIS A 194 -0.39 -1.94 -9.58
C HIS A 194 -0.99 -0.70 -10.26
N LEU A 195 -1.04 -0.71 -11.59
CA LEU A 195 -1.59 0.40 -12.37
C LEU A 195 -3.11 0.50 -12.18
N GLU A 196 -3.82 -0.62 -12.20
CA GLU A 196 -5.27 -0.67 -12.01
C GLU A 196 -5.69 -0.14 -10.62
N ILE A 197 -4.89 -0.42 -9.60
CA ILE A 197 -5.12 0.08 -8.24
C ILE A 197 -4.71 1.56 -8.11
N LEU A 198 -3.63 1.97 -8.77
CA LEU A 198 -3.11 3.34 -8.67
C LEU A 198 -3.92 4.35 -9.50
N LEU A 199 -4.43 3.94 -10.67
CA LEU A 199 -5.08 4.82 -11.65
C LEU A 199 -6.25 5.62 -11.06
N PRO A 200 -7.18 5.04 -10.26
CA PRO A 200 -8.27 5.82 -9.65
C PRO A 200 -7.76 6.91 -8.70
N TYR A 201 -6.67 6.67 -7.96
CA TYR A 201 -6.05 7.70 -7.13
C TYR A 201 -5.42 8.79 -7.97
N MET A 202 -4.71 8.43 -9.04
CA MET A 202 -4.09 9.42 -9.94
C MET A 202 -5.13 10.33 -10.57
N ILE A 203 -6.22 9.76 -11.10
CA ILE A 203 -7.33 10.52 -11.68
C ILE A 203 -7.99 11.41 -10.61
N SER A 204 -8.23 10.86 -9.42
CA SER A 204 -8.79 11.62 -8.30
C SER A 204 -7.91 12.82 -7.94
N VAL A 205 -6.62 12.60 -7.66
CA VAL A 205 -5.69 13.67 -7.30
C VAL A 205 -5.57 14.71 -8.41
N LEU A 206 -5.45 14.28 -9.67
CA LEU A 206 -5.43 15.19 -10.82
C LEU A 206 -6.71 16.02 -10.93
N SER A 207 -7.88 15.42 -10.67
CA SER A 207 -9.16 16.13 -10.70
C SER A 207 -9.28 17.17 -9.58
N LEU A 208 -8.84 16.82 -8.36
CA LEU A 208 -8.82 17.73 -7.21
C LEU A 208 -7.82 18.87 -7.41
N PHE A 209 -6.64 18.54 -7.97
CA PHE A 209 -5.61 19.52 -8.31
C PHE A 209 -6.12 20.49 -9.40
N SER A 210 -6.72 19.96 -10.47
CA SER A 210 -7.32 20.76 -11.54
C SER A 210 -8.42 21.69 -11.03
N PHE A 211 -9.26 21.20 -10.12
CA PHE A 211 -10.30 22.03 -9.49
C PHE A 211 -9.72 23.15 -8.63
N THR A 212 -8.70 22.84 -7.82
CA THR A 212 -8.09 23.80 -6.88
C THR A 212 -7.27 24.87 -7.60
N PHE A 213 -6.52 24.49 -8.64
CA PHE A 213 -5.63 25.38 -9.38
C PHE A 213 -6.25 25.91 -10.69
N LYS A 214 -7.57 25.78 -10.86
CA LYS A 214 -8.29 26.18 -12.07
C LYS A 214 -7.93 27.60 -12.54
N SER A 215 -7.85 28.56 -11.62
CA SER A 215 -7.52 29.95 -11.94
C SER A 215 -6.10 30.10 -12.51
N ASN A 216 -5.12 29.42 -11.93
CA ASN A 216 -3.73 29.50 -12.35
C ASN A 216 -3.51 28.78 -13.70
N ILE A 217 -4.20 27.67 -13.93
CA ILE A 217 -4.16 26.92 -15.18
C ILE A 217 -4.77 27.73 -16.33
N GLN A 218 -5.87 28.45 -16.08
CA GLN A 218 -6.49 29.32 -17.08
C GLN A 218 -5.60 30.50 -17.46
N ILE A 219 -4.85 31.06 -16.51
CA ILE A 219 -3.87 32.14 -16.77
C ILE A 219 -2.67 31.62 -17.57
N LEU A 220 -2.20 30.39 -17.31
CA LEU A 220 -1.06 29.79 -18.02
C LEU A 220 -1.38 29.43 -19.49
N MET A 221 -2.65 29.22 -19.82
CA MET A 221 -3.11 28.86 -21.18
C MET A 221 -3.50 30.06 -22.05
N GLN A 222 -3.42 31.29 -21.54
CA GLN A 222 -3.60 32.54 -22.28
C GLN A 222 -2.24 33.12 -22.68
#